data_AF-A0A2D6TJJ4-F1
#
_entry.id   AF-A0A2D6TJJ4-F1
#
_cell.length_a   1.000
_cell.length_b   1.000
_cell.length_c   1.000
_cell.angle_alpha   90.00
_cell.angle_beta   90.00
_cell.angle_gamma   90.00
#
_symmetry.space_group_name_H-M   'P 1'
#
loop_
_entity.id
_entity.type
_entity.pdbx_description
1 polymer ?
#
loop_
_entity_poly.entity_id
_entity_poly.type
_entity_poly.pdbx_seq_one_letter_code
_entity_poly.pdbx_strand_id
1 'polypeptide(L)' 'MEQKQQKITKDATIGEIVEKYPQVVETLMGLGLHCVGCHAAGSESLEDGFKAHGMDDKQIDEAMKKLNEVIEKNI' A
#
# COMPACT_ATOMS: atom_id res chain seq x y z
N MET A 1 3.98 20.98 15.52
CA MET A 1 3.47 19.66 15.96
C MET A 1 3.67 18.73 14.79
N GLU A 2 4.81 18.05 14.72
CA GLU A 2 5.00 16.98 13.75
C GLU A 2 4.22 15.77 14.27
N GLN A 3 3.01 15.60 13.75
CA GLN A 3 2.30 14.34 13.93
C GLN A 3 3.10 13.29 13.16
N LYS A 4 3.81 12.44 13.90
CA LYS A 4 4.59 11.34 13.35
C LYS A 4 3.59 10.27 12.89
N GLN A 5 3.04 10.49 11.71
CA GLN A 5 2.01 9.69 11.08
C GLN A 5 2.52 8.27 10.90
N GLN A 6 1.70 7.28 11.29
CA GLN A 6 1.87 5.89 10.91
C GLN A 6 1.70 5.78 9.39
N LYS A 7 2.77 6.11 8.65
CA LYS A 7 2.74 6.27 7.21
C LYS A 7 3.20 4.98 6.56
N ILE A 8 2.41 4.44 5.64
CA ILE A 8 2.88 3.40 4.72
C ILE A 8 4.03 4.01 3.90
N THR A 9 5.13 3.29 3.81
CA THR A 9 6.29 3.60 2.95
C THR A 9 6.32 2.65 1.77
N LYS A 10 6.87 3.11 0.63
CA LYS A 10 6.93 2.32 -0.61
C LYS A 10 7.79 1.06 -0.48
N ASP A 11 8.78 1.11 0.42
CA ASP A 11 9.67 0.00 0.77
C ASP A 11 9.02 -1.04 1.70
N ALA A 12 7.84 -0.74 2.27
CA ALA A 12 7.15 -1.69 3.13
C ALA A 12 6.60 -2.85 2.28
N THR A 13 6.61 -4.06 2.84
CA THR A 13 6.05 -5.22 2.15
C THR A 13 4.53 -5.17 2.17
N ILE A 14 3.93 -5.71 1.11
CA ILE A 14 2.46 -5.78 1.00
C ILE A 14 1.89 -6.57 2.19
N GLY A 15 2.56 -7.66 2.60
CA GLY A 15 2.15 -8.48 3.74
C GLY A 15 2.07 -7.67 5.05
N GLU A 16 3.13 -6.92 5.36
CA GLU A 16 3.15 -6.08 6.58
C GLU A 16 2.06 -5.00 6.56
N ILE A 17 1.82 -4.39 5.40
CA ILE A 17 0.79 -3.35 5.25
C ILE A 17 -0.59 -3.94 5.50
N VAL A 18 -0.88 -5.11 4.94
CA VAL A 18 -2.18 -5.79 5.07
C VAL A 18 -2.43 -6.26 6.50
N GLU A 19 -1.40 -6.77 7.17
CA GLU A 19 -1.48 -7.17 8.59
C GLU A 19 -1.70 -5.97 9.51
N LYS A 20 -0.98 -4.86 9.27
CA LYS A 20 -1.08 -3.64 10.10
C LYS A 20 -2.33 -2.82 9.79
N TYR A 21 -2.76 -2.79 8.53
CA TYR A 21 -3.82 -1.93 8.02
C TYR A 21 -4.78 -2.73 7.10
N PRO A 22 -5.55 -3.69 7.63
CA PRO A 22 -6.47 -4.49 6.82
C PRO A 22 -7.51 -3.62 6.07
N GLN A 23 -7.80 -2.42 6.55
CA GLN A 23 -8.69 -1.45 5.88
C GLN A 23 -8.16 -0.96 4.53
N VAL A 24 -6.84 -1.01 4.27
CA VAL A 24 -6.29 -0.55 2.98
C VAL A 24 -6.34 -1.64 1.92
N VAL A 25 -6.68 -2.89 2.25
CA VAL A 25 -6.75 -4.02 1.31
C VAL A 25 -7.67 -3.70 0.14
N GLU A 26 -8.87 -3.17 0.42
CA GLU A 26 -9.83 -2.80 -0.63
C GLU A 26 -9.25 -1.71 -1.56
N THR A 27 -8.49 -0.77 -0.99
CA THR A 27 -7.81 0.28 -1.76
C THR A 27 -6.69 -0.29 -2.62
N LEU A 28 -5.86 -1.20 -2.09
CA LEU A 28 -4.79 -1.87 -2.83
C LEU A 28 -5.34 -2.69 -4.01
N MET A 29 -6.43 -3.43 -3.79
CA MET A 29 -7.11 -4.18 -4.85
C MET A 29 -7.64 -3.25 -5.94
N GLY A 30 -8.27 -2.12 -5.55
CA GLY A 30 -8.73 -1.10 -6.49
C GLY A 30 -7.61 -0.39 -7.27
N LEU A 31 -6.38 -0.44 -6.77
CA LEU A 31 -5.18 0.09 -7.44
C LEU A 31 -4.47 -0.96 -8.32
N GLY A 32 -5.00 -2.18 -8.43
CA GLY A 32 -4.50 -3.22 -9.32
C GLY A 32 -3.80 -4.39 -8.63
N LEU A 33 -3.53 -4.28 -7.32
CA LEU A 33 -2.90 -5.35 -6.53
C LEU A 33 -3.93 -6.38 -6.06
N HIS A 34 -4.57 -7.07 -7.00
CA HIS A 34 -5.52 -8.15 -6.70
C HIS A 34 -4.88 -9.35 -6.00
N CYS A 35 -3.55 -9.50 -6.12
CA CYS A 35 -2.78 -10.58 -5.54
C CYS A 35 -2.39 -10.36 -4.07
N VAL A 36 -2.85 -9.26 -3.43
CA VAL A 36 -2.54 -8.87 -2.04
C VAL A 36 -2.78 -10.00 -1.01
N GLY A 37 -3.71 -10.92 -1.26
CA GLY A 37 -3.97 -12.09 -0.41
C GLY A 37 -3.19 -13.36 -0.75
N CYS A 38 -2.31 -13.33 -1.76
CA CYS A 38 -1.53 -14.49 -2.17
C CYS A 38 -0.22 -14.57 -1.36
N HIS A 39 0.15 -15.76 -0.90
CA HIS A 39 1.37 -15.99 -0.10
C HIS A 39 2.65 -15.43 -0.74
N ALA A 40 2.71 -15.37 -2.08
CA ALA A 40 3.85 -14.82 -2.81
C ALA A 40 3.94 -13.29 -2.74
N ALA A 41 2.82 -12.57 -2.66
CA ALA A 41 2.78 -11.11 -2.61
C ALA A 41 3.18 -10.57 -1.23
N GLY A 42 3.06 -11.39 -0.17
CA GLY A 42 3.37 -10.96 1.20
C GLY A 42 4.84 -10.54 1.41
N SER A 43 5.77 -11.08 0.61
CA SER A 43 7.21 -10.76 0.67
C SER A 43 7.63 -9.67 -0.32
N GLU A 44 6.74 -9.24 -1.21
CA GLU A 44 7.02 -8.23 -2.22
C GLU A 44 6.89 -6.82 -1.61
N SER A 45 7.76 -5.89 -2.03
CA SER A 45 7.61 -4.48 -1.65
C SER A 45 6.40 -3.88 -2.36
N LEU A 46 5.77 -2.88 -1.74
CA LEU A 46 4.63 -2.22 -2.35
C LEU A 46 5.00 -1.55 -3.69
N GLU A 47 6.18 -0.95 -3.75
CA GLU A 47 6.72 -0.34 -4.98
C GLU A 47 6.91 -1.37 -6.09
N ASP A 48 7.53 -2.52 -5.79
CA ASP A 48 7.76 -3.56 -6.78
C ASP A 48 6.44 -4.17 -7.27
N GLY A 49 5.49 -4.41 -6.37
CA GLY A 49 4.17 -4.89 -6.75
C GLY A 49 3.46 -3.94 -7.70
N PHE A 50 3.49 -2.63 -7.44
CA PHE A 50 2.88 -1.66 -8.36
C PHE A 50 3.62 -1.58 -9.70
N LYS A 51 4.96 -1.65 -9.70
CA LYS A 51 5.77 -1.65 -10.93
C LYS A 51 5.57 -2.91 -11.76
N ALA A 52 5.42 -4.08 -11.13
CA ALA A 52 5.09 -5.35 -11.80
C ALA A 52 3.74 -5.28 -12.53
N HIS A 53 2.84 -4.42 -12.06
CA HIS A 53 1.55 -4.11 -12.68
C HIS A 53 1.59 -2.90 -13.63
N GLY A 54 2.78 -2.38 -13.94
CA GLY A 54 2.98 -1.33 -14.96
C GLY A 54 2.72 0.10 -14.49
N MET A 55 2.67 0.34 -13.18
CA MET A 55 2.55 1.70 -12.65
C MET A 55 3.88 2.45 -12.70
N ASP A 56 3.82 3.73 -13.05
CA ASP A 56 4.97 4.63 -12.96
C ASP A 56 5.12 5.23 -11.55
N ASP A 57 6.26 5.89 -11.30
CA ASP A 57 6.57 6.48 -9.99
C ASP A 57 5.52 7.51 -9.54
N LYS A 58 4.86 8.22 -10.48
CA LYS A 58 3.82 9.20 -10.14
C LYS A 58 2.55 8.50 -9.67
N GLN A 59 2.14 7.46 -10.37
CA GLN A 59 0.97 6.66 -9.99
C GLN A 59 1.21 5.97 -8.64
N ILE A 60 2.43 5.52 -8.38
CA ILE A 60 2.83 4.98 -7.08
C ILE A 60 2.73 6.05 -5.99
N ASP A 61 3.25 7.26 -6.22
CA ASP A 61 3.13 8.36 -5.26
C ASP A 61 1.66 8.73 -4.96
N GLU A 62 0.78 8.70 -5.96
CA GLU A 62 -0.66 8.90 -5.77
C GLU A 62 -1.32 7.76 -4.99
N ALA A 63 -0.98 6.51 -5.29
CA ALA A 63 -1.41 5.34 -4.53
C ALA A 63 -0.99 5.47 -3.06
N MET A 64 0.25 5.85 -2.79
CA MET A 64 0.79 6.06 -1.46
C MET A 64 0.01 7.12 -0.69
N LYS A 65 -0.33 8.25 -1.31
CA LYS A 65 -1.17 9.27 -0.68
C LYS A 65 -2.54 8.70 -0.32
N LYS A 66 -3.19 8.01 -1.26
CA LYS A 66 -4.52 7.42 -1.04
C LYS A 66 -4.52 6.40 0.10
N LEU A 67 -3.51 5.52 0.17
CA LEU A 67 -3.37 4.54 1.24
C LEU A 67 -3.22 5.21 2.61
N ASN A 68 -2.38 6.25 2.70
CA ASN A 68 -2.17 7.00 3.94
C ASN A 68 -3.43 7.79 4.36
N GLU A 69 -4.17 8.38 3.42
CA GLU A 69 -5.45 9.03 3.69
C GLU A 69 -6.50 8.06 4.25
N VAL A 70 -6.52 6.80 3.78
CA VAL A 70 -7.44 5.77 4.29
C VAL A 70 -7.09 5.37 5.72
N ILE A 71 -5.79 5.36 6.07
CA ILE A 71 -5.35 5.13 7.45
C ILE A 71 -5.82 6.29 8.33
N GLU A 72 -5.57 7.53 7.91
CA GLU A 72 -5.92 8.73 8.68
C GLU A 72 -7.43 8.90 8.91
N LYS A 73 -8.27 8.53 7.94
CA LYS A 73 -9.73 8.65 8.03
C LYS A 73 -10.39 7.58 8.90
N ASN A 74 -9.67 6.51 9.25
CA ASN A 74 -10.17 5.40 10.06
C ASN A 74 -9.61 5.40 11.50
N ILE A 75 -9.00 6.50 11.94
CA ILE A 75 -8.55 6.75 13.31
C ILE A 75 -9.48 7.78 13.96
#